data_AF-A0A0B5RWH7-F1
#
_entry.id   AF-A0A0B5RWH7-F1
#
_cell.length_a   1.000
_cell.length_b   1.000
_cell.length_c   1.000
_cell.angle_alpha   90.00
_cell.angle_beta   90.00
_cell.angle_gamma   90.00
#
_symmetry.space_group_name_H-M   'P 1'
#
loop_
_entity.id
_entity.type
_entity.pdbx_description
1 polymer ?
#
loop_
_entity_poly.entity_id
_entity_poly.type
_entity_poly.pdbx_seq_one_letter_code
_entity_poly.pdbx_strand_id
1 'polypeptide(L)' 'MQGFMIDAKVSVNGSPQYKAHSSKGKTYYVIANEAYLFI' A
#
# COMPACT_ATOMS: atom_id res chain seq x y z
N MET A 1 6.74 2.57 -17.96
CA MET A 1 5.85 1.65 -17.22
C MET A 1 5.13 2.44 -16.14
N GLN A 2 3.82 2.25 -15.99
CA GLN A 2 3.07 2.80 -14.86
C GLN A 2 3.05 1.74 -13.76
N GLY A 3 3.66 2.06 -12.61
CA GLY A 3 3.79 1.16 -11.49
C GLY A 3 3.71 1.89 -10.15
N PHE A 4 3.66 1.09 -9.10
CA PHE A 4 3.67 1.52 -7.71
C PHE A 4 4.89 0.95 -7.01
N MET A 5 5.46 1.71 -6.09
CA MET A 5 6.49 1.23 -5.17
C MET A 5 5.97 1.35 -3.75
N ILE A 6 6.17 0.30 -2.95
CA ILE A 6 5.85 0.33 -1.53
C ILE A 6 6.97 1.08 -0.81
N ASP A 7 6.62 2.17 -0.15
CA ASP A 7 7.55 3.02 0.59
C ASP A 7 7.77 2.50 2.01
N ALA A 8 6.67 2.16 2.69
CA ALA A 8 6.70 1.81 4.10
C ALA A 8 5.46 1.03 4.52
N LYS A 9 5.62 0.22 5.57
CA LYS A 9 4.53 -0.30 6.38
C LYS A 9 4.24 0.69 7.51
N VAL A 10 2.98 1.05 7.68
CA VAL A 10 2.50 1.98 8.72
C VAL A 10 1.38 1.34 9.54
N SER A 11 1.21 1.75 10.79
CA SER A 11 0.05 1.35 11.60
C SER A 11 -0.85 2.56 11.79
N VAL A 12 -2.11 2.44 11.39
CA VAL A 12 -3.12 3.50 11.52
C VAL A 12 -4.24 2.94 12.39
N ASN A 13 -4.46 3.53 13.56
CA ASN A 13 -5.44 3.06 14.54
C ASN A 13 -5.29 1.56 14.87
N GLY A 14 -4.06 1.07 14.95
CA GLY A 14 -3.76 -0.34 15.22
C GLY A 14 -3.88 -1.28 14.01
N SER A 15 -4.32 -0.79 12.85
CA SER A 15 -4.45 -1.57 11.61
C SER A 15 -3.22 -1.38 10.71
N PRO A 16 -2.56 -2.46 10.25
CA PRO A 16 -1.43 -2.37 9.35
C PRO A 16 -1.87 -1.88 7.96
N GLN A 17 -1.15 -0.92 7.41
CA GLN A 17 -1.32 -0.40 6.05
C GLN A 17 0.04 -0.23 5.38
N TYR A 18 0.02 -0.08 4.05
CA TYR A 18 1.20 0.19 3.25
C TYR A 18 1.06 1.54 2.57
N LYS A 19 2.08 2.38 2.72
CA LYS A 19 2.21 3.60 1.94
C LYS A 19 2.87 3.23 0.62
N ALA A 20 2.23 3.59 -0.48
CA ALA A 20 2.75 3.37 -1.82
C ALA A 20 2.78 4.69 -2.60
N HIS A 21 3.84 4.94 -3.36
CA HIS A 21 3.83 6.00 -4.35
C HIS A 21 3.68 5.45 -5.76
N SER A 22 2.98 6.19 -6.59
CA SER A 22 2.89 5.93 -8.02
C SER A 22 4.03 6.63 -8.75
N SER A 23 4.39 6.10 -9.92
CA SER A 23 5.26 6.77 -10.91
C SER A 23 4.83 8.20 -11.31
N LYS A 24 3.61 8.64 -10.95
CA LYS A 24 3.08 9.99 -11.18
C LYS A 24 3.18 10.90 -9.94
N GLY A 25 3.90 10.49 -8.90
CA GLY A 25 4.13 11.29 -7.68
C GLY A 25 2.95 11.32 -6.69
N LYS A 26 1.88 10.54 -6.94
CA LYS A 26 0.76 10.41 -6.00
C LYS A 26 1.05 9.35 -4.94
N THR A 27 0.69 9.64 -3.70
CA THR A 27 0.76 8.71 -2.54
C THR A 27 -0.59 8.05 -2.31
N TYR A 28 -0.58 6.76 -2.00
CA TYR A 28 -1.74 5.94 -1.66
C TYR A 28 -1.47 5.16 -0.37
N TYR A 29 -2.55 4.85 0.35
CA TYR A 29 -2.53 3.98 1.52
C TYR A 29 -3.35 2.73 1.21
N VAL A 30 -2.71 1.57 1.29
CA VAL A 30 -3.31 0.29 0.92
C VAL A 30 -3.41 -0.59 2.16
N ILE A 31 -4.62 -1.07 2.44
CA ILE A 31 -4.86 -2.08 3.46
C ILE A 31 -4.81 -3.43 2.76
N ALA A 32 -3.77 -4.23 3.03
CA ALA A 32 -3.73 -5.61 2.59
C ALA A 32 -4.47 -6.45 3.64
N ASN A 33 -5.61 -7.00 3.24
CA ASN A 33 -6.31 -8.01 4.04
C ASN A 33 -5.97 -9.38 3.47
N GLU A 34 -5.34 -10.23 4.29
CA GLU A 34 -4.90 -11.58 3.90
C GLU A 34 -6.06 -12.46 3.41
N ALA A 35 -7.30 -12.17 3.80
CA ALA A 35 -8.49 -12.91 3.36
C ALA A 35 -8.84 -12.69 1.86
N TYR A 36 -8.24 -11.70 1.20
CA TYR A 36 -8.55 -11.34 -0.18
C TYR A 36 -7.35 -11.47 -1.14
N LEU A 37 -6.29 -12.18 -0.74
CA LEU A 37 -5.14 -12.46 -1.58
C LEU A 37 -5.39 -13.72 -2.44
N PHE A 38 -5.57 -13.52 -3.74
CA PHE A 38 -5.56 -14.62 -4.74
C PHE A 38 -4.15 -14.71 -5.35
N ILE A 39 -3.64 -15.94 -5.48
CA ILE A 39 -2.29 -16.26 -6.02
C ILE A 39 -2.37 -16.48 -7.53
#